data_AF-A0A0C1N096-F1
#
_entry.id   AF-A0A0C1N096-F1
#
_cell.length_a   1.000
_cell.length_b   1.000
_cell.length_c   1.000
_cell.angle_alpha   90.00
_cell.angle_beta   90.00
_cell.angle_gamma   90.00
#
_symmetry.space_group_name_H-M   'P 1'
#
loop_
_entity.id
_entity.type
_entity.pdbx_description
1 polymer ?
#
loop_
_entity_poly.entity_id
_entity_poly.type
_entity_poly.pdbx_seq_one_letter_code
_entity_poly.pdbx_strand_id
1 'polypeptide(L)'
;MNKKYNIIDTNFILRYLLADNQEQYQIAKTFFQNVKSGKIRAYLEQAVIMEVIFVLSSYYKVPRDRIVNVLNNFLRYKGLVINEKEIIIKALEIYIT
;
A
#
# COMPACT_ATOMS: atom_id res chain seq x y z
N MET A 1 8.28 -23.63 9.46
CA MET A 1 8.79 -22.31 9.91
C MET A 1 7.65 -21.30 9.89
N ASN A 2 7.17 -20.83 11.05
CA ASN A 2 6.14 -19.80 11.12
C ASN A 2 6.69 -18.49 10.55
N LYS A 3 6.22 -18.11 9.36
CA LYS A 3 6.55 -16.80 8.76
C LYS A 3 5.82 -15.74 9.59
N LYS A 4 6.54 -14.99 10.42
CA LYS A 4 6.00 -13.84 11.15
C LYS A 4 5.93 -12.64 10.20
N TYR A 5 4.75 -12.04 10.08
CA TYR A 5 4.51 -10.82 9.31
C TYR A 5 3.66 -9.85 10.13
N ASN A 6 3.85 -8.55 9.87
CA ASN A 6 2.97 -7.51 10.39
C ASN A 6 1.79 -7.38 9.44
N ILE A 7 0.56 -7.46 9.94
CA ILE A 7 -0.64 -7.19 9.14
C ILE A 7 -0.83 -5.67 9.14
N ILE A 8 -1.04 -5.08 7.97
CA ILE A 8 -1.17 -3.62 7.82
C ILE A 8 -2.60 -3.24 7.45
N ASP A 9 -3.06 -2.10 7.99
CA ASP A 9 -4.37 -1.54 7.71
C ASP A 9 -4.31 -0.41 6.66
N THR A 10 -5.49 0.04 6.24
CA THR A 10 -5.68 1.11 5.26
C THR A 10 -5.13 2.45 5.77
N ASN A 11 -5.44 2.80 7.01
CA ASN A 11 -5.09 4.10 7.56
C ASN A 11 -3.58 4.30 7.66
N PHE A 12 -2.84 3.27 8.04
CA PHE A 12 -1.39 3.29 8.14
C PHE A 12 -0.72 3.46 6.77
N ILE A 13 -1.28 2.85 5.72
CA ILE A 13 -0.85 3.09 4.34
C ILE A 13 -1.16 4.54 3.94
N LEU A 14 -2.36 5.04 4.23
CA LEU A 14 -2.73 6.42 3.91
C LEU A 14 -1.84 7.45 4.62
N ARG A 15 -1.50 7.24 5.90
CA ARG A 15 -0.55 8.09 6.63
C ARG A 15 0.79 8.17 5.90
N TYR A 16 1.27 7.04 5.38
CA TYR A 16 2.51 6.97 4.62
C TYR A 16 2.42 7.67 3.24
N LEU A 17 1.32 7.47 2.52
CA LEU A 17 1.17 8.01 1.16
C LEU A 17 0.86 9.52 1.13
N LEU A 18 0.10 10.01 2.11
CA LEU A 18 -0.39 11.39 2.14
C LEU A 18 0.46 12.34 2.98
N ALA A 19 1.20 11.81 3.95
CA ALA A 19 1.94 12.60 4.94
C ALA A 19 1.07 13.68 5.64
N ASP A 20 -0.20 13.37 5.87
CA ASP A 20 -1.22 14.30 6.40
C ASP A 20 -1.22 14.40 7.93
N ASN A 21 -0.55 13.47 8.61
CA ASN A 21 -0.21 13.57 10.03
C ASN A 21 1.29 13.32 10.19
N GLN A 22 2.05 14.33 10.58
CA GLN A 22 3.52 14.27 10.57
C GLN A 22 4.08 13.19 11.50
N GLU A 23 3.53 13.02 12.70
CA GLU A 23 4.00 12.03 13.67
C GLU A 23 3.76 10.61 13.15
N GLN A 24 2.53 10.31 12.74
CA GLN A 24 2.17 8.99 12.21
C GLN A 24 2.87 8.72 10.88
N TYR A 25 3.10 9.74 10.06
CA TYR A 25 3.87 9.62 8.83
C TYR A 25 5.30 9.17 9.09
N GLN A 26 6.01 9.72 10.09
CA GLN A 26 7.38 9.30 10.37
C GLN A 26 7.45 7.83 10.83
N ILE A 27 6.48 7.41 11.64
CA ILE A 27 6.35 6.01 12.08
C ILE A 27 6.12 5.10 10.85
N ALA A 28 5.11 5.43 10.04
CA ALA A 28 4.78 4.65 8.84
C ALA A 28 5.91 4.64 7.82
N LYS A 29 6.58 5.78 7.60
CA LYS A 29 7.74 5.91 6.71
C LYS A 29 8.88 4.99 7.13
N THR A 30 9.25 5.00 8.41
CA THR A 30 10.31 4.13 8.93
C THR A 30 9.95 2.66 8.74
N PHE A 31 8.70 2.28 9.04
CA PHE A 31 8.20 0.94 8.81
C PHE A 31 8.29 0.55 7.32
N PHE A 32 7.71 1.35 6.42
CA PHE A 32 7.65 1.03 5.00
C PHE A 32 9.01 1.09 4.30
N GLN A 33 9.99 1.84 4.82
CA GLN A 33 11.39 1.75 4.36
C GLN A 33 12.02 0.37 4.67
N ASN A 34 11.74 -0.18 5.85
CA ASN A 34 12.17 -1.54 6.20
C ASN A 34 11.43 -2.61 5.38
N VAL A 35 10.14 -2.42 5.09
CA VAL A 35 9.39 -3.28 4.15
C VAL A 35 9.96 -3.19 2.73
N LYS A 36 10.22 -1.97 2.24
CA LYS A 36 10.78 -1.71 0.89
C LYS A 36 12.11 -2.42 0.67
N SER A 37 12.98 -2.38 1.67
CA SER A 37 14.30 -3.06 1.64
C SER A 37 14.21 -4.58 1.86
N GLY A 38 13.10 -5.09 2.40
CA GLY A 38 12.92 -6.50 2.73
C GLY A 38 13.44 -6.90 4.11
N LYS A 39 13.87 -5.94 4.93
CA LYS A 39 14.33 -6.18 6.33
C LYS A 39 13.21 -6.72 7.22
N ILE A 40 11.98 -6.27 6.99
CA ILE A 40 10.79 -6.78 7.66
C ILE A 40 9.75 -7.20 6.63
N ARG A 41 8.80 -8.05 7.06
CA ARG A 41 7.69 -8.50 6.23
C ARG A 41 6.38 -7.89 6.70
N ALA A 42 5.59 -7.43 5.74
CA ALA A 42 4.24 -6.93 5.95
C ALA A 42 3.28 -7.75 5.08
N TYR A 43 2.15 -8.18 5.64
CA TYR A 43 1.09 -8.84 4.90
C TYR A 43 -0.03 -7.83 4.63
N LEU A 44 -0.43 -7.74 3.37
CA LEU A 44 -1.41 -6.81 2.88
C LEU A 44 -2.57 -7.56 2.23
N GLU A 45 -3.76 -7.36 2.79
CA GLU A 45 -4.99 -7.93 2.26
C GLU A 45 -5.50 -7.17 1.03
N GLN A 46 -6.18 -7.89 0.13
CA GLN A 46 -6.80 -7.30 -1.05
C GLN A 46 -7.85 -6.24 -0.69
N ALA A 47 -8.62 -6.49 0.38
CA ALA A 47 -9.62 -5.54 0.87
C ALA A 47 -8.99 -4.21 1.30
N VAL A 48 -7.82 -4.25 1.97
CA VAL A 48 -7.08 -3.05 2.37
C VAL A 48 -6.64 -2.23 1.15
N ILE A 49 -6.19 -2.89 0.08
CA ILE A 49 -5.83 -2.19 -1.18
C ILE A 49 -7.06 -1.51 -1.80
N MET A 50 -8.20 -2.20 -1.83
CA MET A 50 -9.45 -1.63 -2.34
C MET A 50 -9.90 -0.42 -1.52
N GLU A 51 -9.79 -0.48 -0.20
CA GLU A 51 -10.12 0.62 0.69
C GLU A 51 -9.19 1.82 0.50
N VAL A 52 -7.88 1.60 0.31
CA VAL A 52 -6.93 2.67 -0.04
C VAL A 52 -7.34 3.35 -1.34
N ILE A 53 -7.67 2.59 -2.40
CA ILE A 53 -8.13 3.14 -3.68
C ILE A 53 -9.43 3.94 -3.47
N PHE A 54 -10.38 3.39 -2.73
CA PHE A 54 -11.66 4.03 -2.44
C PHE A 54 -11.47 5.35 -1.70
N VAL A 55 -10.67 5.39 -0.63
CA VAL A 55 -10.43 6.61 0.16
C VAL A 55 -9.69 7.67 -0.66
N LEU A 56 -8.65 7.28 -1.40
CA LEU A 56 -7.89 8.20 -2.25
C LEU A 56 -8.77 8.80 -3.36
N SER A 57 -9.59 7.99 -4.02
CA SER A 57 -10.45 8.45 -5.13
C SER A 57 -11.70 9.20 -4.66
N SER A 58 -12.35 8.77 -3.59
CA SER A 58 -13.63 9.31 -3.15
C SER A 58 -13.49 10.51 -2.22
N TYR A 59 -12.64 10.43 -1.19
CA TYR A 59 -12.48 11.48 -0.20
C TYR A 59 -11.43 12.49 -0.64
N TYR A 60 -10.22 12.03 -0.98
CA TYR A 60 -9.12 12.91 -1.38
C TYR A 60 -9.17 13.32 -2.86
N LYS A 61 -10.11 12.77 -3.65
CA LYS A 61 -10.29 13.08 -5.09
C LYS A 61 -8.99 12.96 -5.90
N VAL A 62 -8.10 12.04 -5.51
CA VAL A 62 -6.85 11.80 -6.22
C VAL A 62 -7.16 11.20 -7.59
N PRO A 63 -6.58 11.74 -8.68
CA PRO A 63 -6.75 11.18 -10.02
C PRO A 63 -6.33 9.71 -10.11
N ARG A 64 -7.08 8.90 -10.89
CA ARG A 64 -6.88 7.45 -10.99
C ARG A 64 -5.47 7.06 -11.44
N ASP A 65 -4.92 7.80 -12.41
CA ASP A 65 -3.55 7.63 -12.92
C ASP A 65 -2.50 7.80 -11.82
N ARG A 66 -2.68 8.78 -10.93
CA ARG A 66 -1.80 8.99 -9.78
C ARG A 66 -1.93 7.88 -8.74
N ILE A 67 -3.16 7.42 -8.45
CA ILE A 67 -3.39 6.29 -7.53
C ILE A 67 -2.67 5.04 -8.06
N VAL A 68 -2.89 4.69 -9.33
CA VAL A 68 -2.31 3.49 -9.96
C VAL A 68 -0.78 3.56 -9.97
N ASN A 69 -0.19 4.71 -10.33
CA ASN A 69 1.27 4.86 -10.33
C ASN A 69 1.86 4.67 -8.92
N VAL A 70 1.25 5.28 -7.89
CA VAL A 70 1.71 5.13 -6.50
C VAL A 70 1.59 3.68 -6.02
N LEU A 71 0.44 3.03 -6.27
CA LEU A 71 0.21 1.66 -5.84
C LEU A 71 1.12 0.67 -6.59
N ASN A 72 1.36 0.86 -7.90
CA ASN A 72 2.30 0.02 -8.64
C ASN A 72 3.72 0.04 -8.06
N ASN A 73 4.18 1.19 -7.58
CA ASN A 73 5.48 1.30 -6.91
C ASN A 73 5.46 0.68 -5.51
N PHE A 74 4.39 0.91 -4.75
CA PHE A 74 4.21 0.39 -3.40
C PHE A 74 4.12 -1.15 -3.37
N LEU A 75 3.34 -1.75 -4.27
CA LEU A 75 3.15 -3.20 -4.35
C LEU A 75 4.44 -3.96 -4.71
N ARG A 76 5.46 -3.27 -5.24
CA ARG A 76 6.79 -3.83 -5.58
C ARG A 76 7.77 -3.89 -4.42
N TYR A 77 7.38 -3.47 -3.22
CA TYR A 77 8.25 -3.51 -2.04
C TYR A 77 8.67 -4.95 -1.71
N LYS A 78 9.98 -5.17 -1.47
CA LYS A 78 10.56 -6.53 -1.34
C LYS A 78 9.95 -7.34 -0.20
N GLY A 79 9.66 -6.69 0.92
CA GLY A 79 9.08 -7.31 2.12
C GLY A 79 7.55 -7.39 2.13
N LEU A 80 6.88 -6.88 1.10
CA LEU A 80 5.43 -6.86 1.03
C LEU A 80 4.91 -8.21 0.52
N VAL A 81 4.07 -8.84 1.32
CA VAL A 81 3.47 -10.15 1.05
C VAL A 81 2.00 -9.92 0.74
N ILE A 82 1.58 -10.31 -0.46
CA ILE A 82 0.22 -10.12 -0.95
C ILE A 82 -0.20 -11.40 -1.66
N ASN A 83 -1.40 -11.88 -1.35
CA ASN A 83 -1.99 -12.99 -2.09
C ASN A 83 -2.42 -12.51 -3.48
N GLU A 84 -2.07 -13.27 -4.51
CA GLU A 84 -2.48 -12.99 -5.90
C GLU A 84 -2.02 -11.61 -6.42
N LYS A 85 -0.82 -11.17 -6.04
CA LYS A 85 -0.25 -9.88 -6.43
C LYS A 85 -0.37 -9.56 -7.93
N GLU A 86 -0.14 -10.54 -8.80
CA GLU A 86 -0.23 -10.36 -10.26
C GLU A 86 -1.66 -10.04 -10.73
N ILE A 87 -2.67 -10.61 -10.07
CA ILE A 87 -4.09 -10.29 -10.36
C ILE A 87 -4.38 -8.85 -9.98
N ILE A 88 -3.86 -8.39 -8.84
CA ILE A 88 -4.04 -7.00 -8.37
C ILE A 88 -3.37 -6.01 -9.32
N ILE A 89 -2.14 -6.30 -9.77
CA ILE A 89 -1.43 -5.44 -10.73
C ILE A 89 -2.24 -5.31 -12.03
N LYS A 90 -2.74 -6.43 -12.58
CA LYS A 90 -3.62 -6.41 -13.76
C LYS A 90 -4.92 -5.65 -13.52
N ALA A 91 -5.52 -5.79 -12.33
CA ALA A 91 -6.72 -5.03 -11.97
C ALA A 91 -6.44 -3.52 -11.93
N LEU A 92 -5.26 -3.08 -11.47
CA LEU A 92 -4.86 -1.67 -11.52
C LEU A 92 -4.65 -1.16 -12.96
N GLU A 93 -4.14 -2.01 -13.85
CA GLU A 93 -4.01 -1.71 -15.29
C GLU A 93 -5.37 -1.58 -15.98
N ILE A 94 -6.37 -2.37 -15.56
CA ILE A 94 -7.75 -2.21 -16.06
C ILE A 94 -8.38 -0.94 -15.47
N TYR A 95 -8.19 -0.68 -14.17
CA TYR A 95 -8.81 0.45 -13.46
C TYR A 95 -8.37 1.84 -13.97
N ILE A 96 -7.16 1.97 -14.51
CA ILE A 96 -6.67 3.23 -15.08
C ILE A 96 -7.36 3.59 -16.40
N THR A 97 -7.94 2.60 -17.09
CA THR A 97 -8.62 2.74 -18.40
C THR A 97 -10.06 3.20 -18.20
#